data_AF-H0EWM1-F1
#
_entry.id   AF-H0EWM1-F1
#
_cell.length_a   1.000
_cell.length_b   1.000
_cell.length_c   1.000
_cell.angle_alpha   90.00
_cell.angle_beta   90.00
_cell.angle_gamma   90.00
#
_symmetry.space_group_name_H-M   'P 1'
#
loop_
_entity.id
_entity.type
_entity.pdbx_description
1 polymer ?
#
loop_
_entity_poly.entity_id
_entity_poly.type
_entity_poly.pdbx_seq_one_letter_code
_entity_poly.pdbx_strand_id
1 'polypeptide(L)'
;MLTSEELTSLLPILPTTLKSLSLKGSKMNSDHLPLLLPLTKHVEELGLGRYLDLNDLTQLFVPNEKLPIETQLAWTPHSIHYVDVSDLTLAQLDLSTLFGMRCPVLKSTASPLEVLEISAEVFKKLEKSPAMIKRVGWTLKDAGRRYWLVRVKGPEEQAADSGAREWKWGAQYWGMRKVPVARAED
;
A
#
# COMPACT_ATOMS: atom_id res chain seq x y z
N MET A 1 -17.93 11.91 2.36
CA MET A 1 -16.51 11.71 2.77
C MET A 1 -16.56 11.18 4.18
N LEU A 2 -15.89 10.06 4.47
CA LEU A 2 -15.93 9.45 5.82
C LEU A 2 -15.15 10.31 6.82
N THR A 3 -15.76 10.58 7.98
CA THR A 3 -15.11 11.26 9.11
C THR A 3 -14.22 10.29 9.89
N SER A 4 -13.42 10.85 10.81
CA SER A 4 -12.55 10.05 11.68
C SER A 4 -13.36 9.10 12.57
N GLU A 5 -14.50 9.57 13.08
CA GLU A 5 -15.38 8.81 13.98
C GLU A 5 -16.12 7.68 13.24
N GLU A 6 -16.56 7.96 12.01
CA GLU A 6 -17.16 6.95 11.13
C GLU A 6 -16.17 5.84 10.81
N LEU A 7 -14.90 6.17 10.54
CA LEU A 7 -13.85 5.17 10.32
C LEU A 7 -13.59 4.33 11.57
N THR A 8 -13.50 4.95 12.75
CA THR A 8 -13.30 4.24 14.02
C THR A 8 -14.43 3.21 14.26
N SER A 9 -15.65 3.54 13.85
CA SER A 9 -16.81 2.65 13.99
C SER A 9 -16.85 1.57 12.89
N LEU A 10 -16.41 1.90 11.67
CA LEU A 10 -16.50 1.04 10.50
C LEU A 10 -15.41 -0.04 10.45
N LEU A 11 -14.14 0.32 10.69
CA LEU A 11 -13.01 -0.58 10.48
C LEU A 11 -13.13 -1.92 11.25
N PRO A 12 -13.57 -1.95 12.53
CA PRO A 12 -13.68 -3.20 13.28
C PRO A 12 -14.77 -4.16 12.79
N ILE A 13 -15.75 -3.67 12.04
CA ILE A 13 -16.90 -4.46 11.58
C ILE A 13 -16.76 -4.94 10.13
N LEU A 14 -15.66 -4.60 9.46
CA LEU A 14 -15.42 -5.05 8.09
C LEU A 14 -15.17 -6.56 8.05
N PRO A 15 -15.70 -7.27 7.04
CA PRO A 15 -15.60 -8.72 6.98
C PRO A 15 -14.17 -9.20 6.73
N THR A 16 -13.84 -10.38 7.27
CA THR A 16 -12.55 -11.05 7.08
C THR A 16 -12.33 -11.59 5.67
N THR A 17 -13.39 -11.63 4.86
CA THR A 17 -13.33 -11.99 3.44
C THR A 17 -12.98 -10.81 2.53
N LEU A 18 -12.88 -9.59 3.07
CA LEU A 18 -12.60 -8.37 2.31
C LEU A 18 -11.18 -8.36 1.72
N LYS A 19 -11.05 -8.46 0.39
CA LYS A 19 -9.74 -8.43 -0.29
C LYS A 19 -9.26 -7.06 -0.73
N SER A 20 -10.18 -6.11 -0.91
CA SER A 20 -9.84 -4.75 -1.31
C SER A 20 -10.62 -3.73 -0.49
N LEU A 21 -9.90 -2.77 0.09
CA LEU A 21 -10.46 -1.68 0.86
C LEU A 21 -9.90 -0.36 0.35
N SER A 22 -10.76 0.60 0.01
CA SER A 22 -10.33 1.96 -0.34
C SER A 22 -10.97 2.96 0.63
N LEU A 23 -10.12 3.64 1.39
CA LEU A 23 -10.48 4.73 2.31
C LEU A 23 -10.09 6.10 1.74
N LYS A 24 -9.84 6.18 0.43
CA LYS A 24 -9.44 7.44 -0.22
C LYS A 24 -10.44 8.55 0.02
N GLY A 25 -9.92 9.76 0.11
CA GLY A 25 -10.72 10.94 0.41
C GLY A 25 -11.21 11.02 1.85
N SER A 26 -11.10 9.98 2.70
CA SER A 26 -11.48 10.05 4.12
C SER A 26 -10.48 10.84 4.97
N LYS A 27 -10.90 11.25 6.18
CA LYS A 27 -10.03 11.91 7.16
C LYS A 27 -9.51 10.88 8.16
N MET A 28 -8.26 10.48 8.00
CA MET A 28 -7.60 9.49 8.87
C MET A 28 -6.65 10.16 9.88
N ASN A 29 -6.15 9.37 10.83
CA ASN A 29 -5.04 9.71 11.71
C ASN A 29 -4.37 8.42 12.21
N SER A 30 -3.29 8.55 12.99
CA SER A 30 -2.52 7.41 13.51
C SER A 30 -3.35 6.46 14.40
N ASP A 31 -4.45 6.90 15.01
CA ASP A 31 -5.31 6.07 15.86
C ASP A 31 -6.10 5.03 15.04
N HIS A 32 -6.21 5.22 13.72
CA HIS A 32 -6.83 4.24 12.82
C HIS A 32 -5.90 3.07 12.46
N LEU A 33 -4.59 3.19 12.66
CA LEU A 33 -3.62 2.16 12.27
C LEU A 33 -3.83 0.85 13.05
N PRO A 34 -3.99 0.87 14.39
CA PRO A 34 -4.34 -0.34 15.15
C PRO A 34 -5.61 -1.03 14.67
N LEU A 35 -6.59 -0.28 14.17
CA LEU A 35 -7.85 -0.82 13.63
C LEU A 35 -7.69 -1.41 12.23
N LEU A 36 -6.73 -0.91 11.45
CA LEU A 36 -6.39 -1.42 10.13
C LEU A 36 -5.52 -2.67 10.17
N LEU A 37 -4.64 -2.81 11.17
CA LEU A 37 -3.68 -3.91 11.25
C LEU A 37 -4.32 -5.31 11.15
N PRO A 38 -5.47 -5.61 11.79
CA PRO A 38 -6.15 -6.89 11.59
C PRO A 38 -6.62 -7.09 10.15
N LEU A 39 -7.06 -6.04 9.45
CA LEU A 39 -7.52 -6.12 8.07
C LEU A 39 -6.38 -6.39 7.08
N THR A 40 -5.17 -5.92 7.38
CA THR A 40 -4.00 -6.13 6.51
C THR A 40 -3.59 -7.59 6.37
N LYS A 41 -4.14 -8.50 7.19
CA LYS A 41 -3.86 -9.95 7.15
C LYS A 41 -4.59 -10.69 6.05
N HIS A 42 -5.58 -10.05 5.44
CA HIS A 42 -6.36 -10.63 4.34
C HIS A 42 -6.61 -9.66 3.20
N VAL A 43 -6.58 -8.34 3.45
CA VAL A 43 -6.65 -7.30 2.41
C VAL A 43 -5.37 -7.33 1.57
N GLU A 44 -5.55 -7.47 0.27
CA GLU A 44 -4.50 -7.49 -0.74
C GLU A 44 -4.32 -6.11 -1.40
N GLU A 45 -5.39 -5.30 -1.44
CA GLU A 45 -5.37 -3.96 -2.01
C GLU A 45 -5.93 -2.92 -1.03
N LEU A 46 -5.11 -1.97 -0.60
CA LEU A 46 -5.45 -0.94 0.39
C LEU A 46 -5.28 0.48 -0.16
N GLY A 47 -6.34 1.29 -0.15
CA GLY A 47 -6.24 2.73 -0.38
C GLY A 47 -6.33 3.49 0.93
N LEU A 48 -5.33 4.31 1.25
CA LEU A 48 -5.31 5.13 2.45
C LEU A 48 -5.96 6.49 2.21
N GLY A 49 -6.54 7.04 3.27
CA GLY A 49 -7.10 8.39 3.30
C GLY A 49 -6.04 9.45 3.55
N ARG A 50 -6.51 10.67 3.88
CA ARG A 50 -5.67 11.85 4.09
C ARG A 50 -5.14 11.90 5.53
N TYR A 51 -4.15 12.77 5.76
CA TYR A 51 -3.54 13.10 7.06
C TYR A 51 -2.68 12.01 7.73
N LEU A 52 -2.39 10.93 7.02
CA LEU A 52 -1.31 10.02 7.39
C LEU A 52 0.02 10.52 6.81
N ASP A 53 1.13 10.03 7.34
CA ASP A 53 2.46 10.26 6.78
C ASP A 53 3.20 8.94 6.48
N LEU A 54 4.45 9.05 6.02
CA LEU A 54 5.30 7.89 5.75
C LEU A 54 5.52 7.02 7.01
N ASN A 55 5.63 7.62 8.20
CA ASN A 55 5.84 6.88 9.43
C ASN A 55 4.58 6.11 9.86
N ASP A 56 3.39 6.62 9.58
CA ASP A 56 2.16 5.84 9.72
C ASP A 56 2.13 4.67 8.74
N LEU A 57 2.53 4.91 7.48
CA LEU A 57 2.56 3.90 6.44
C LEU A 57 3.52 2.74 6.77
N THR A 58 4.70 3.01 7.35
CA THR A 58 5.67 1.96 7.70
C THR A 58 5.14 0.97 8.73
N GLN A 59 4.23 1.40 9.62
CA GLN A 59 3.65 0.54 10.66
C GLN A 59 2.77 -0.59 10.09
N LEU A 60 2.34 -0.49 8.83
CA LEU A 60 1.62 -1.57 8.15
C LEU A 60 2.53 -2.76 7.80
N PHE A 61 3.84 -2.53 7.68
CA PHE A 61 4.77 -3.48 7.07
C PHE A 61 5.78 -4.07 8.04
N VAL A 62 5.98 -3.46 9.21
CA VAL A 62 6.91 -3.95 10.24
C VAL A 62 6.31 -3.79 11.64
N PRO A 63 6.72 -4.61 12.61
CA PRO A 63 6.32 -4.41 14.00
C PRO A 63 6.79 -3.05 14.53
N ASN A 64 5.97 -2.42 15.36
CA ASN A 64 6.33 -1.16 15.99
C ASN A 64 7.31 -1.42 17.15
N GLU A 65 8.57 -1.00 16.96
CA GLU A 65 9.67 -1.19 17.91
C GLU A 65 9.44 -0.53 19.28
N LYS A 66 8.49 0.41 19.37
CA LYS A 66 8.14 1.11 20.62
C LYS A 66 7.15 0.33 21.49
N LEU A 67 6.52 -0.72 20.95
CA LEU A 67 5.56 -1.54 21.70
C LEU A 67 6.29 -2.60 22.55
N PRO A 68 5.65 -3.16 23.58
CA PRO A 68 6.22 -4.25 24.37
C PRO A 68 6.65 -5.44 23.49
N ILE A 69 7.69 -6.16 23.91
CA ILE A 69 8.27 -7.27 23.14
C ILE A 69 7.23 -8.34 22.78
N GLU A 70 6.29 -8.62 23.69
CA GLU A 70 5.20 -9.57 23.48
C GLU A 70 4.31 -9.16 22.30
N THR A 71 3.99 -7.87 22.18
CA THR A 71 3.21 -7.33 21.07
C THR A 71 3.97 -7.37 19.76
N GLN A 72 5.30 -7.14 19.80
CA GLN A 72 6.14 -7.28 18.62
C GLN A 72 6.23 -8.73 18.15
N LEU A 73 6.32 -9.69 19.08
CA LEU A 73 6.35 -11.13 18.78
C LEU A 73 5.00 -11.65 18.25
N ALA A 74 3.89 -11.06 18.69
CA ALA A 74 2.56 -11.38 18.18
C ALA A 74 2.28 -10.76 16.80
N TRP A 75 3.14 -9.86 16.30
CA TRP A 75 2.95 -9.24 15.00
C TRP A 75 3.07 -10.27 13.88
N THR A 76 2.08 -10.26 12.99
CA THR A 76 2.05 -11.11 11.80
C THR A 76 2.24 -10.30 10.53
N PRO A 77 2.90 -10.84 9.49
CA PRO A 77 3.02 -10.18 8.20
C PRO A 77 1.66 -9.83 7.57
N HIS A 78 1.68 -8.82 6.69
CA HIS A 78 0.50 -8.42 5.91
C HIS A 78 0.37 -9.24 4.61
N SER A 79 -0.79 -9.17 3.98
CA SER A 79 -1.07 -9.73 2.64
C SER A 79 -1.18 -8.66 1.55
N ILE A 80 -0.90 -7.41 1.89
CA ILE A 80 -1.04 -6.28 0.96
C ILE A 80 -0.02 -6.35 -0.19
N HIS A 81 -0.52 -6.41 -1.43
CA HIS A 81 0.27 -6.30 -2.66
C HIS A 81 0.25 -4.89 -3.25
N TYR A 82 -0.83 -4.15 -3.00
CA TYR A 82 -1.06 -2.83 -3.56
C TYR A 82 -1.48 -1.83 -2.48
N VAL A 83 -0.78 -0.70 -2.40
CA VAL A 83 -1.16 0.43 -1.57
C VAL A 83 -1.37 1.68 -2.42
N ASP A 84 -2.50 2.36 -2.26
CA ASP A 84 -2.75 3.68 -2.82
C ASP A 84 -2.57 4.76 -1.76
N VAL A 85 -1.53 5.56 -1.95
CA VAL A 85 -1.16 6.74 -1.14
C VAL A 85 -1.14 8.00 -2.01
N SER A 86 -1.86 8.01 -3.14
CA SER A 86 -1.89 9.17 -4.04
C SER A 86 -2.57 10.41 -3.43
N ASP A 87 -3.25 10.24 -2.29
CA ASP A 87 -3.77 11.34 -1.47
C ASP A 87 -2.69 11.97 -0.55
N LEU A 88 -1.49 11.38 -0.44
CA LEU A 88 -0.37 11.93 0.31
C LEU A 88 0.44 12.93 -0.53
N THR A 89 0.82 14.04 0.09
CA THR A 89 1.68 15.08 -0.48
C THR A 89 3.16 14.68 -0.46
N LEU A 90 4.01 15.42 -1.19
CA LEU A 90 5.46 15.27 -1.14
C LEU A 90 6.04 15.37 0.29
N ALA A 91 5.47 16.26 1.12
CA ALA A 91 5.93 16.46 2.49
C ALA A 91 5.59 15.26 3.38
N GLN A 92 4.39 14.69 3.22
CA GLN A 92 3.95 13.52 3.99
C GLN A 92 4.69 12.24 3.60
N LEU A 93 4.96 12.07 2.30
CA LEU A 93 5.65 10.88 1.82
C LEU A 93 7.17 10.92 2.08
N ASP A 94 7.74 12.11 2.30
CA ASP A 94 9.17 12.36 2.51
C ASP A 94 10.07 11.45 1.66
N LEU A 95 10.28 11.85 0.40
CA LEU A 95 11.07 11.06 -0.55
C LEU A 95 12.50 10.79 -0.08
N SER A 96 13.07 11.64 0.77
CA SER A 96 14.41 11.43 1.31
C SER A 96 14.44 10.22 2.26
N THR A 97 13.41 10.09 3.10
CA THR A 97 13.25 8.96 4.00
C THR A 97 12.77 7.71 3.25
N LEU A 98 11.79 7.82 2.35
CA LEU A 98 11.24 6.69 1.58
C LEU A 98 12.33 5.92 0.81
N PHE A 99 13.24 6.63 0.16
CA PHE A 99 14.37 6.04 -0.57
C PHE A 99 15.65 5.89 0.29
N GLY A 100 15.54 6.22 1.57
CA GLY A 100 16.61 6.04 2.55
C GLY A 100 16.81 4.58 2.94
N MET A 101 18.01 4.25 3.38
CA MET A 101 18.39 2.89 3.74
C MET A 101 17.62 2.29 4.92
N ARG A 102 16.86 3.09 5.69
CA ARG A 102 16.13 2.63 6.88
C ARG A 102 14.63 2.42 6.64
N CYS A 103 14.05 2.98 5.58
CA CYS A 103 12.63 2.82 5.32
C CYS A 103 12.31 1.38 4.84
N PRO A 104 11.34 0.69 5.47
CA PRO A 104 10.99 -0.69 5.10
C PRO A 104 10.10 -0.78 3.84
N VAL A 105 9.37 0.28 3.49
CA VAL A 105 8.29 0.24 2.47
C VAL A 105 8.79 -0.28 1.12
N LEU A 106 9.96 0.16 0.67
CA LEU A 106 10.52 -0.25 -0.63
C LEU A 106 11.38 -1.53 -0.54
N LYS A 107 11.58 -2.09 0.64
CA LYS A 107 12.45 -3.26 0.85
C LYS A 107 11.69 -4.57 0.79
N SER A 108 12.41 -5.69 0.79
CA SER A 108 11.85 -7.03 0.89
C SER A 108 11.11 -7.29 2.20
N THR A 109 11.38 -6.53 3.26
CA THR A 109 10.66 -6.61 4.53
C THR A 109 9.17 -6.27 4.39
N ALA A 110 8.81 -5.44 3.42
CA ALA A 110 7.41 -5.13 3.10
C ALA A 110 6.81 -6.13 2.08
N SER A 111 7.42 -7.28 1.84
CA SER A 111 6.81 -8.33 1.02
C SER A 111 5.49 -8.80 1.66
N PRO A 112 4.39 -8.95 0.90
CA PRO A 112 4.32 -9.07 -0.56
C PRO A 112 4.01 -7.78 -1.34
N LEU A 113 4.26 -6.59 -0.78
CA LEU A 113 4.00 -5.32 -1.47
C LEU A 113 4.74 -5.21 -2.80
N GLU A 114 3.98 -5.09 -3.88
CA GLU A 114 4.46 -4.95 -5.25
C GLU A 114 4.25 -3.53 -5.80
N VAL A 115 3.30 -2.78 -5.24
CA VAL A 115 2.79 -1.55 -5.86
C VAL A 115 2.52 -0.47 -4.83
N LEU A 116 2.99 0.73 -5.14
CA LEU A 116 2.59 1.96 -4.48
C LEU A 116 2.02 2.94 -5.52
N GLU A 117 0.70 3.17 -5.50
CA GLU A 117 0.09 4.26 -6.27
C GLU A 117 0.38 5.60 -5.59
N ILE A 118 0.89 6.53 -6.37
CA ILE A 118 1.42 7.83 -5.92
C ILE A 118 0.74 8.97 -6.67
N SER A 119 0.83 10.18 -6.14
CA SER A 119 0.26 11.36 -6.77
C SER A 119 1.06 11.77 -8.02
N ALA A 120 0.42 12.51 -8.93
CA ALA A 120 1.08 13.07 -10.11
C ALA A 120 2.28 13.98 -9.74
N GLU A 121 2.17 14.68 -8.62
CA GLU A 121 3.24 15.55 -8.09
C GLU A 121 4.47 14.72 -7.68
N VAL A 122 4.25 13.65 -6.89
CA VAL A 122 5.31 12.71 -6.48
C VAL A 122 5.96 12.07 -7.71
N PHE A 123 5.15 11.61 -8.66
CA PHE A 123 5.64 11.01 -9.89
C PHE A 123 6.58 11.93 -10.67
N LYS A 124 6.15 13.17 -10.95
CA LYS A 124 6.96 14.19 -11.67
C LYS A 124 8.28 14.51 -10.97
N LYS A 125 8.32 14.39 -9.63
CA LYS A 125 9.55 14.59 -8.87
C LYS A 125 10.49 13.39 -9.03
N LEU A 126 9.96 12.17 -8.94
CA LEU A 126 10.72 10.93 -9.04
C LEU A 126 11.25 10.65 -10.45
N GLU A 127 10.50 11.01 -11.49
CA GLU A 127 10.90 10.83 -12.89
C GLU A 127 12.24 11.54 -13.22
N LYS A 128 12.59 12.60 -12.47
CA LYS A 128 13.86 13.31 -12.60
C LYS A 128 15.06 12.55 -12.03
N SER A 129 14.85 11.41 -11.35
CA SER A 129 15.90 10.65 -10.66
C SER A 129 15.74 9.13 -10.80
N PRO A 130 15.67 8.59 -12.04
CA PRO A 130 15.36 7.17 -12.27
C PRO A 130 16.41 6.22 -11.68
N ALA A 131 17.68 6.63 -11.60
CA ALA A 131 18.74 5.82 -11.02
C ALA A 131 18.51 5.51 -9.53
N MET A 132 17.95 6.46 -8.78
CA MET A 132 17.62 6.29 -7.36
C MET A 132 16.53 5.23 -7.16
N ILE A 133 15.54 5.21 -8.05
CA ILE A 133 14.42 4.27 -8.03
C ILE A 133 14.88 2.86 -8.41
N LYS A 134 15.66 2.74 -9.49
CA LYS A 134 16.25 1.46 -9.90
C LYS A 134 17.14 0.86 -8.83
N ARG A 135 17.93 1.68 -8.12
CA ARG A 135 18.82 1.25 -7.03
C ARG A 135 18.08 0.52 -5.91
N VAL A 136 16.85 0.91 -5.62
CA VAL A 136 16.03 0.26 -4.58
C VAL A 136 15.18 -0.90 -5.13
N GLY A 137 15.32 -1.26 -6.41
CA GLY A 137 14.59 -2.37 -7.03
C GLY A 137 13.15 -2.01 -7.42
N TRP A 138 12.87 -0.74 -7.74
CA TRP A 138 11.55 -0.29 -8.19
C TRP A 138 11.66 0.42 -9.55
N THR A 139 10.52 0.59 -10.21
CA THR A 139 10.38 1.38 -11.44
C THR A 139 9.13 2.24 -11.38
N LEU A 140 9.12 3.33 -12.13
CA LEU A 140 7.92 4.11 -12.37
C LEU A 140 7.11 3.50 -13.51
N LYS A 141 5.79 3.56 -13.38
CA LYS A 141 4.82 3.30 -14.44
C LYS A 141 3.68 4.31 -14.35
N ASP A 142 3.05 4.60 -15.47
CA ASP A 142 1.87 5.44 -15.53
C ASP A 142 0.85 4.87 -16.53
N ALA A 143 -0.41 5.26 -16.37
CA ALA A 143 -1.44 5.06 -17.38
C ALA A 143 -2.47 6.19 -17.28
N GLY A 144 -2.35 7.16 -18.18
CA GLY A 144 -3.22 8.32 -18.22
C GLY A 144 -3.05 9.21 -16.98
N ARG A 145 -3.97 9.10 -16.02
CA ARG A 145 -4.01 9.93 -14.81
C ARG A 145 -3.58 9.19 -13.53
N ARG A 146 -3.09 7.96 -13.65
CA ARG A 146 -2.64 7.13 -12.52
C ARG A 146 -1.16 6.83 -12.66
N TYR A 147 -0.48 6.82 -11.52
CA TYR A 147 0.98 6.79 -11.43
C TYR A 147 1.40 5.82 -10.33
N TRP A 148 2.39 4.97 -10.63
CA TRP A 148 2.81 3.90 -9.73
C TRP A 148 4.32 3.83 -9.59
N LEU A 149 4.77 3.53 -8.38
CA LEU A 149 6.00 2.79 -8.15
C LEU A 149 5.67 1.30 -8.16
N VAL A 150 6.38 0.54 -8.97
CA VAL A 150 6.20 -0.91 -9.11
C VAL A 150 7.51 -1.62 -8.81
N ARG A 151 7.48 -2.64 -7.96
CA ARG A 151 8.65 -3.45 -7.62
C ARG A 151 9.13 -4.18 -8.88
N VAL A 152 10.43 -4.12 -9.13
CA VAL A 152 11.08 -4.84 -10.23
C VAL A 152 11.24 -6.29 -9.80
N LYS A 153 10.60 -7.20 -10.54
CA LYS A 153 10.74 -8.64 -10.34
C LYS A 153 12.11 -9.12 -10.84
N GLY A 154 12.62 -10.23 -10.31
CA GLY A 154 13.87 -10.83 -10.80
C GLY A 154 13.77 -11.28 -12.27
N PRO A 155 14.88 -11.57 -12.98
CA PRO A 155 14.84 -11.97 -14.39
C PRO A 155 13.95 -13.20 -14.67
N GLU A 156 13.99 -14.20 -13.79
CA GLU A 156 13.17 -15.41 -13.89
C GLU A 156 11.68 -15.11 -13.65
N GLU A 157 11.37 -14.31 -12.62
CA GLU A 157 10.01 -13.87 -12.34
C GLU A 157 9.46 -12.93 -13.42
N GLN A 158 10.30 -12.11 -14.07
CA GLN A 158 9.91 -11.28 -15.21
C GLN A 158 9.61 -12.12 -16.45
N ALA A 159 10.40 -13.17 -16.70
CA ALA A 159 10.16 -14.10 -17.80
C ALA A 159 8.83 -14.87 -17.61
N ALA A 160 8.45 -15.13 -16.35
CA ALA A 160 7.18 -15.74 -15.98
C ALA A 160 6.03 -14.72 -15.76
N ASP A 161 6.32 -13.40 -15.80
CA ASP A 161 5.32 -12.35 -15.55
C ASP A 161 4.38 -12.21 -16.75
N SER A 162 3.27 -12.96 -16.71
CA SER A 162 2.20 -12.90 -17.71
C SER A 162 1.45 -11.55 -17.73
N GLY A 163 1.80 -10.62 -16.84
CA GLY A 163 1.10 -9.36 -16.63
C GLY A 163 -0.18 -9.53 -15.81
N ALA A 164 -0.69 -10.76 -15.66
CA ALA A 164 -1.80 -11.08 -14.78
C ALA A 164 -1.39 -10.85 -13.31
N ARG A 165 -2.35 -10.39 -12.51
CA ARG A 165 -2.18 -10.20 -11.07
C ARG A 165 -3.36 -10.91 -10.42
N GLU A 166 -3.12 -12.07 -9.82
CA GLU A 166 -4.20 -12.86 -9.21
C GLU A 166 -4.88 -12.13 -8.05
N TRP A 167 -4.11 -11.31 -7.32
CA TRP A 167 -4.59 -10.41 -6.28
C TRP A 167 -5.39 -9.22 -6.83
N LYS A 168 -5.35 -8.98 -8.14
CA LYS A 168 -6.09 -7.89 -8.78
C LYS A 168 -7.47 -8.38 -9.21
N TRP A 169 -8.39 -8.32 -8.25
CA TRP A 169 -9.74 -8.87 -8.40
C TRP A 169 -10.50 -8.22 -9.57
N GLY A 170 -10.83 -9.06 -10.57
CA GLY A 170 -11.63 -8.67 -11.73
C GLY A 170 -10.88 -7.89 -12.83
N ALA A 171 -9.56 -7.75 -12.75
CA ALA A 171 -8.77 -7.02 -13.75
C ALA A 171 -7.36 -7.61 -13.88
N GLN A 172 -6.99 -8.10 -15.07
CA GLN A 172 -5.70 -8.75 -15.27
C GLN A 172 -4.54 -7.75 -15.40
N TYR A 173 -4.78 -6.54 -15.91
CA TYR A 173 -3.72 -5.58 -16.23
C TYR A 173 -3.85 -4.25 -15.51
N TRP A 174 -2.74 -3.51 -15.45
CA TRP A 174 -2.67 -2.12 -15.01
C TRP A 174 -3.69 -1.23 -15.75
N GLY A 175 -4.33 -0.29 -15.04
CA GLY A 175 -5.30 0.63 -15.65
C GLY A 175 -6.68 0.06 -15.99
N MET A 176 -6.89 -1.25 -15.95
CA MET A 176 -8.24 -1.84 -16.11
C MET A 176 -9.14 -1.53 -14.90
N ARG A 177 -10.43 -1.30 -15.15
CA ARG A 177 -11.44 -1.09 -14.10
C ARG A 177 -11.65 -2.40 -13.34
N LYS A 178 -11.69 -2.34 -12.00
CA LYS A 178 -12.07 -3.48 -11.16
C LYS A 178 -13.49 -3.90 -11.50
N VAL A 179 -13.70 -5.19 -11.73
CA VAL A 179 -15.04 -5.77 -11.74
C VAL A 179 -15.38 -6.09 -10.28
N PRO A 180 -16.42 -5.49 -9.68
CA PRO A 180 -16.82 -5.84 -8.33
C PRO A 180 -17.27 -7.30 -8.30
N VAL A 181 -16.57 -8.13 -7.52
CA VAL A 181 -16.94 -9.52 -7.26
C VAL A 181 -17.22 -9.63 -5.77
N ALA A 182 -18.47 -9.93 -5.43
CA ALA A 182 -18.83 -10.38 -4.09
C ALA A 182 -19.11 -11.88 -4.17
N ARG A 183 -18.49 -12.67 -3.29
CA ARG A 183 -19.02 -14.00 -2.96
C ARG A 183 -20.01 -13.79 -1.83
N ALA A 184 -21.25 -14.25 -2.02
CA ALA A 184 -22.15 -14.44 -0.90
C ALA A 184 -21.59 -15.58 -0.05
N GLU A 185 -21.53 -15.39 1.27
CA GLU A 185 -21.31 -16.51 2.19
C GLU A 185 -22.61 -17.34 2.23
N ASP A 186 -22.47 -18.68 2.17
CA ASP A 186 -23.58 -19.64 2.32
C ASP A 186 -23.97 -19.82 3.79
#